data_AF-A0A0F8YGB4-F1
#
_entry.id   AF-A0A0F8YGB4-F1
#
_cell.length_a   1.000
_cell.length_b   1.000
_cell.length_c   1.000
_cell.angle_alpha   90.00
_cell.angle_beta   90.00
_cell.angle_gamma   90.00
#
_symmetry.space_group_name_H-M   'P 1'
#
loop_
_entity.id
_entity.type
_entity.pdbx_description
1 polymer ?
#
loop_
_entity_poly.entity_id
_entity_poly.type
_entity_poly.pdbx_seq_one_letter_code
_entity_poly.pdbx_strand_id
1 'polypeptide(L)'
;FTRSATFVRDADGSIAAGVFATPKHDDVIYPGAFWIDNFAVRPDCHGRSLGQFVLNELVKTLAGLYPGKDSCAYVRRDRRDAVGDYEAMNFVPFEFWIDAQIAI
;
A
#
# COMPACT_ATOMS: atom_id res chain seq x y z
N PHE A 1 0.61 -17.58 -7.41
CA PHE A 1 0.40 -16.13 -7.25
C PHE A 1 1.73 -15.48 -6.93
N THR A 2 2.20 -14.57 -7.77
CA THR A 2 3.43 -13.80 -7.50
C THR A 2 3.03 -12.60 -6.65
N ARG A 3 3.65 -12.43 -5.48
CA ARG A 3 3.47 -11.26 -4.61
C ARG A 3 4.81 -10.58 -4.44
N SER A 4 4.82 -9.26 -4.53
CA SER A 4 5.94 -8.42 -4.12
C SER A 4 5.74 -8.05 -2.65
N ALA A 5 6.80 -8.15 -1.85
CA ALA A 5 6.74 -7.78 -0.44
C ALA A 5 8.00 -7.02 -0.03
N THR A 6 7.81 -5.95 0.74
CA THR A 6 8.89 -5.17 1.33
C THR A 6 8.70 -5.13 2.84
N PHE A 7 9.77 -5.38 3.59
CA PHE A 7 9.75 -5.36 5.06
C PHE A 7 10.90 -4.53 5.59
N VAL A 8 10.63 -3.82 6.69
CA VAL A 8 11.68 -3.23 7.53
C VAL A 8 11.73 -4.00 8.84
N ARG A 9 12.94 -4.34 9.26
CA ARG A 9 13.20 -5.02 10.54
C ARG A 9 13.87 -4.07 11.50
N ASP A 10 13.56 -4.23 12.78
CA ASP A 10 14.22 -3.55 13.88
C ASP A 10 15.56 -4.24 14.22
N ALA A 11 16.34 -3.66 15.13
CA ALA A 11 17.65 -4.16 15.53
C ALA A 11 17.59 -5.58 16.14
N ASP A 12 16.47 -5.95 16.74
CA ASP A 12 16.21 -7.30 17.30
C ASP A 12 15.74 -8.31 16.24
N GLY A 13 15.62 -7.89 14.97
CA GLY A 13 15.16 -8.71 13.85
C GLY A 13 13.64 -8.82 13.69
N SER A 14 12.86 -8.26 14.61
CA SER A 14 11.41 -8.20 14.51
C SER A 14 10.96 -7.28 13.37
N ILE A 15 9.77 -7.53 12.79
CA ILE A 15 9.24 -6.71 11.69
C ILE A 15 8.63 -5.43 12.27
N ALA A 16 9.17 -4.28 11.84
CA ALA A 16 8.71 -2.95 12.23
C ALA A 16 7.69 -2.38 11.22
N ALA A 17 7.81 -2.73 9.95
CA ALA A 17 6.83 -2.40 8.91
C ALA A 17 6.85 -3.41 7.78
N GLY A 18 5.73 -3.54 7.07
CA GLY A 18 5.61 -4.44 5.93
C GLY A 18 4.54 -3.97 4.95
N VAL A 19 4.78 -4.25 3.68
CA VAL A 19 3.80 -4.03 2.61
C VAL A 19 3.83 -5.19 1.63
N PHE A 20 2.64 -5.59 1.15
CA PHE A 20 2.44 -6.58 0.11
C PHE A 20 1.72 -5.94 -1.08
N ALA A 21 2.13 -6.31 -2.29
CA ALA A 21 1.40 -5.99 -3.51
C ALA A 21 1.24 -7.22 -4.42
N THR A 22 0.07 -7.34 -5.02
CA THR A 22 -0.28 -8.38 -5.99
C THR A 22 -0.59 -7.75 -7.35
N PRO A 23 -0.04 -8.25 -8.46
CA PRO A 23 -0.50 -7.86 -9.79
C PRO A 23 -1.92 -8.35 -10.01
N LYS A 24 -2.82 -7.46 -10.43
CA LYS A 24 -4.20 -7.82 -10.74
C LYS A 24 -4.41 -7.80 -12.26
N HIS A 25 -4.08 -8.92 -12.88
CA HIS A 25 -4.15 -9.09 -14.34
C HIS A 25 -5.59 -9.03 -14.87
N ASP A 26 -6.56 -9.43 -14.05
CA ASP A 26 -7.98 -9.52 -14.43
C ASP A 26 -8.80 -8.31 -13.98
N ASP A 27 -8.16 -7.23 -13.52
CA ASP A 27 -8.89 -6.02 -13.16
C ASP A 27 -9.38 -5.29 -14.42
N VAL A 28 -10.69 -5.18 -14.57
CA VAL A 28 -11.33 -4.53 -15.73
C VAL A 28 -11.17 -3.01 -15.68
N ILE A 29 -11.04 -2.44 -14.48
CA ILE A 29 -10.97 -0.99 -14.26
C ILE A 29 -9.51 -0.53 -14.39
N TYR A 30 -8.56 -1.29 -13.82
CA TYR A 30 -7.13 -0.99 -13.83
C TYR A 30 -6.30 -2.17 -14.35
N PRO A 31 -6.36 -2.48 -15.66
CA PRO A 31 -5.76 -3.68 -16.22
C PRO A 31 -4.23 -3.72 -16.05
N GLY A 32 -3.78 -4.71 -15.29
CA GLY A 32 -2.36 -4.92 -15.02
C GLY A 32 -1.73 -3.96 -14.01
N ALA A 33 -2.56 -3.25 -13.22
CA ALA A 33 -2.08 -2.50 -12.06
C ALA A 33 -1.67 -3.45 -10.91
N PHE A 34 -0.82 -2.93 -10.03
CA PHE A 34 -0.46 -3.57 -8.78
C PHE A 34 -1.36 -3.08 -7.66
N TRP A 35 -1.98 -4.01 -6.95
CA TRP A 35 -2.81 -3.69 -5.79
C TRP A 35 -2.03 -3.93 -4.51
N ILE A 36 -1.96 -2.91 -3.67
CA ILE A 36 -1.37 -2.99 -2.34
C ILE A 36 -2.43 -3.60 -1.42
N ASP A 37 -2.25 -4.88 -1.09
CA ASP A 37 -3.24 -5.68 -0.35
C ASP A 37 -3.15 -5.44 1.15
N ASN A 38 -1.93 -5.30 1.65
CA ASN A 38 -1.65 -5.20 3.08
C ASN A 38 -0.49 -4.24 3.29
N PHE A 39 -0.72 -3.25 4.14
CA PHE A 39 0.29 -2.32 4.61
C PHE A 39 0.12 -2.17 6.12
N ALA A 40 1.21 -2.37 6.86
CA ALA A 40 1.22 -2.26 8.30
C ALA A 40 2.54 -1.68 8.81
N VAL A 41 2.42 -0.84 9.83
CA VAL A 41 3.53 -0.32 10.64
C VAL A 41 3.26 -0.71 12.08
N ARG A 42 4.29 -1.16 12.79
CA ARG A 42 4.18 -1.53 14.19
C ARG A 42 3.82 -0.28 15.02
N PRO A 43 2.92 -0.38 16.02
CA PRO A 43 2.37 0.81 16.68
C PRO A 43 3.39 1.78 17.28
N ASP A 44 4.46 1.26 17.88
CA ASP A 44 5.58 2.01 18.47
C ASP A 44 6.49 2.69 17.43
N CYS A 45 6.34 2.34 16.15
CA CYS A 45 7.06 2.91 15.02
C CYS A 45 6.25 3.95 14.22
N HIS A 46 4.97 4.20 14.55
CA HIS A 46 4.19 5.24 13.88
C HIS A 46 4.82 6.63 14.05
N GLY A 47 4.65 7.48 13.03
CA GLY A 47 5.18 8.85 13.02
C GLY A 47 6.69 8.96 12.75
N ARG A 48 7.38 7.85 12.46
CA ARG A 48 8.82 7.82 12.14
C ARG A 48 9.13 7.74 10.64
N SER A 49 8.20 8.16 9.78
CA SER A 49 8.28 8.02 8.31
C SER A 49 8.52 6.58 7.80
N LEU A 50 8.35 5.57 8.65
CA LEU A 50 8.63 4.19 8.29
C LEU A 50 7.64 3.65 7.24
N GLY A 51 6.38 4.09 7.32
CA GLY A 51 5.35 3.80 6.32
C GLY A 51 5.69 4.35 4.94
N GLN A 52 6.05 5.63 4.87
CA GLN A 52 6.53 6.29 3.65
C GLN A 52 7.74 5.57 3.06
N PHE A 53 8.71 5.19 3.91
CA PHE A 53 9.90 4.46 3.46
C PHE A 53 9.53 3.12 2.82
N VAL A 54 8.71 2.29 3.48
CA VAL A 54 8.38 0.96 2.96
C VAL A 54 7.54 1.04 1.67
N LEU A 55 6.62 2.02 1.59
CA LEU A 55 5.83 2.29 0.38
C LEU A 55 6.73 2.75 -0.78
N ASN A 56 7.66 3.68 -0.53
CA ASN A 56 8.59 4.17 -1.55
C ASN A 56 9.43 3.04 -2.13
N GLU A 57 9.99 2.18 -1.28
CA GLU A 57 10.83 1.06 -1.71
C GLU A 57 10.03 0.02 -2.52
N LEU A 58 8.78 -0.24 -2.13
CA LEU A 58 7.88 -1.06 -2.93
C LEU A 58 7.63 -0.42 -4.31
N VAL A 59 7.23 0.85 -4.35
CA VAL A 59 6.88 1.55 -5.59
C VAL A 59 8.08 1.62 -6.53
N LYS A 60 9.28 1.91 -6.03
CA LYS A 60 10.53 1.86 -6.82
C LYS A 60 10.78 0.47 -7.40
N THR A 61 10.61 -0.57 -6.58
CA THR A 61 10.79 -1.96 -7.02
C THR A 61 9.81 -2.30 -8.14
N LEU A 62 8.53 -1.96 -7.96
CA LEU A 62 7.50 -2.19 -8.96
C LEU A 62 7.76 -1.39 -10.24
N ALA A 63 8.16 -0.13 -10.15
CA ALA A 63 8.49 0.70 -11.30
C ALA A 63 9.70 0.17 -12.08
N GLY A 64 10.69 -0.42 -11.40
CA GLY A 64 11.86 -1.04 -12.04
C GLY A 64 11.53 -2.36 -12.75
N LEU A 65 10.67 -3.19 -12.15
CA LEU A 65 10.29 -4.49 -12.72
C LEU A 65 9.17 -4.39 -13.77
N TYR A 66 8.27 -3.42 -13.61
CA TYR A 66 7.05 -3.27 -14.38
C TYR A 66 6.83 -1.79 -14.75
N PRO A 67 7.68 -1.23 -15.62
CA PRO A 67 7.61 0.18 -15.98
C PRO A 67 6.26 0.54 -16.61
N GLY A 68 5.71 1.70 -16.23
CA GLY A 68 4.43 2.21 -16.73
C GLY A 68 3.19 1.48 -16.19
N LYS A 69 3.34 0.65 -15.15
CA LYS A 69 2.20 0.08 -14.43
C LYS A 69 1.87 0.90 -13.19
N ASP A 70 0.59 1.21 -13.03
CA ASP A 70 0.08 1.92 -11.88
C ASP A 70 0.05 1.02 -10.63
N SER A 71 0.09 1.67 -9.48
CA SER A 71 -0.11 1.04 -8.17
C SER A 71 -1.35 1.63 -7.51
N CYS A 72 -2.23 0.78 -6.99
CA CYS A 72 -3.51 1.13 -6.40
C CYS A 72 -3.62 0.55 -4.99
N ALA A 73 -4.38 1.22 -4.13
CA ALA A 73 -4.65 0.74 -2.78
C ALA A 73 -6.04 1.19 -2.33
N TYR A 74 -6.71 0.37 -1.52
CA TYR A 74 -7.86 0.82 -0.75
C TYR A 74 -7.42 1.21 0.66
N VAL A 75 -7.74 2.44 1.05
CA VAL A 75 -7.39 2.99 2.36
C VAL A 75 -8.65 3.55 2.99
N ARG A 76 -8.92 3.18 4.24
CA ARG A 76 -10.06 3.77 4.96
C ARG A 76 -9.76 5.24 5.23
N ARG A 77 -10.72 6.11 4.94
CA ARG A 77 -10.59 7.57 5.07
C ARG A 77 -10.31 8.04 6.51
N ASP A 78 -10.72 7.27 7.51
CA ASP A 78 -10.50 7.56 8.92
C ASP A 78 -9.09 7.19 9.42
N ARG A 79 -8.33 6.40 8.65
CA ARG A 79 -6.93 6.06 8.90
C ARG A 79 -5.99 7.14 8.37
N ARG A 80 -6.03 8.31 9.02
CA ARG A 80 -5.29 9.51 8.58
C ARG A 80 -3.78 9.31 8.45
N ASP A 81 -3.21 8.46 9.30
CA ASP A 81 -1.80 8.06 9.24
C ASP A 81 -1.47 7.34 7.94
N ALA A 82 -2.24 6.30 7.60
CA ALA A 82 -2.06 5.57 6.36
C ALA A 82 -2.33 6.47 5.14
N VAL A 83 -3.41 7.26 5.16
CA VAL A 83 -3.73 8.21 4.08
C VAL A 83 -2.55 9.17 3.85
N GLY A 84 -2.00 9.75 4.92
CA GLY A 84 -0.85 10.66 4.83
C GLY A 84 0.40 9.99 4.26
N ASP A 85 0.65 8.72 4.59
CA ASP A 85 1.77 7.95 4.02
C ASP A 85 1.61 7.73 2.52
N TYR A 86 0.40 7.44 2.04
CA TYR A 86 0.12 7.29 0.59
C TYR A 86 0.21 8.63 -0.16
N GLU A 87 -0.38 9.70 0.38
CA GLU A 87 -0.33 11.04 -0.22
C GLU A 87 1.11 11.56 -0.34
N ALA A 88 1.95 11.31 0.67
CA ALA A 88 3.37 11.64 0.63
C ALA A 88 4.11 10.93 -0.52
N MET A 89 3.59 9.79 -0.99
CA MET A 89 4.12 9.00 -2.11
C MET A 89 3.44 9.31 -3.45
N ASN A 90 2.73 10.45 -3.55
CA ASN A 90 2.01 10.91 -4.73
C ASN A 90 0.81 10.03 -5.15
N PHE A 91 0.27 9.21 -4.24
CA PHE A 91 -1.02 8.57 -4.49
C PHE A 91 -2.11 9.65 -4.43
N VAL A 92 -2.99 9.64 -5.44
CA VAL A 92 -4.12 10.56 -5.53
C VAL A 92 -5.43 9.78 -5.35
N PRO A 93 -6.37 10.27 -4.52
CA PRO A 93 -7.69 9.66 -4.43
C PRO A 93 -8.43 9.78 -5.77
N PHE A 94 -8.98 8.67 -6.27
CA PHE A 94 -9.72 8.64 -7.53
C PHE A 94 -11.08 7.91 -7.44
N GLU A 95 -11.28 7.05 -6.43
CA GLU A 95 -12.51 6.28 -6.22
C GLU A 95 -12.88 6.25 -4.74
N PHE A 96 -14.19 6.24 -4.45
CA PHE A 96 -14.72 6.20 -3.08
C PHE A 96 -15.71 5.05 -2.94
N TRP A 97 -15.43 4.16 -2.00
CA TRP A 97 -16.31 3.07 -1.62
C TRP A 97 -17.03 3.41 -0.33
N ILE A 98 -18.34 3.24 -0.33
CA ILE A 98 -19.17 3.30 0.88
C ILE A 98 -19.73 1.91 1.12
N ASP A 99 -19.66 1.45 2.37
CA ASP A 99 -20.37 0.24 2.76
C ASP A 99 -21.87 0.54 2.61
N ALA A 100 -22.54 -0.15 1.69
CA ALA A 100 -23.99 -0.11 1.61
C ALA A 100 -24.52 -0.76 2.89
N GLN A 101 -24.92 0.05 3.88
CA GLN A 101 -25.66 -0.45 5.02
C GLN A 101 -27.00 -0.99 4.51
N ILE A 102 -27.11 -2.30 4.41
CA ILE A 102 -28.41 -2.95 4.24
C ILE A 102 -29.12 -2.78 5.58
N ALA A 103 -30.07 -1.84 5.65
CA ALA A 103 -30.99 -1.77 6.77
C ALA A 103 -31.80 -3.08 6.79
N ILE A 104 -31.61 -3.89 7.83
CA ILE A 104 -32.41 -5.09 8.12
C ILE A 104 -33.50 -4.69 9.11
#